data_AF-A0A8G1UBI8-F1
#
_entry.id   AF-A0A8G1UBI8-F1
#
_cell.length_a   1.000
_cell.length_b   1.000
_cell.length_c   1.000
_cell.angle_alpha   90.00
_cell.angle_beta   90.00
_cell.angle_gamma   90.00
#
_symmetry.space_group_name_H-M   'P 1'
#
loop_
_entity.id
_entity.type
_entity.pdbx_description
1 polymer ?
#
loop_
_entity_poly.entity_id
_entity_poly.type
_entity_poly.pdbx_seq_one_letter_code
_entity_poly.pdbx_strand_id
1 'polypeptide(L)'
;MTLAAEVLPTLAEISAGRLPEPPETDDGNPWAVGDCWLYCGRTSVRVLWLGSVTAAGGVSAGLLACGDCVSTLHRKAVAAMAARDKSATERTHRARHARPRSRWGTRAQR
;
A
#
# COMPACT_ATOMS: atom_id res chain seq x y z
N MET A 1 -8.26 -33.27 -3.41
CA MET A 1 -7.94 -32.23 -2.41
C MET A 1 -6.75 -31.45 -2.96
N THR A 2 -7.02 -30.33 -3.64
CA THR A 2 -6.02 -29.64 -4.49
C THR A 2 -5.79 -28.24 -3.93
N LEU A 3 -4.69 -28.05 -3.19
CA LEU A 3 -4.33 -26.84 -2.45
C LEU A 3 -3.48 -25.82 -3.28
N ALA A 4 -3.50 -25.91 -4.62
CA ALA A 4 -2.59 -25.13 -5.47
C ALA A 4 -3.27 -24.16 -6.46
N ALA A 5 -4.61 -24.15 -6.55
CA ALA A 5 -5.29 -23.45 -7.66
C ALA A 5 -5.58 -21.96 -7.41
N GLU A 6 -5.53 -21.46 -6.18
CA GLU A 6 -6.01 -20.09 -5.88
C GLU A 6 -4.92 -19.00 -5.88
N VAL A 7 -3.64 -19.35 -6.03
CA VAL A 7 -2.52 -18.40 -5.88
C VAL A 7 -2.05 -17.80 -7.22
N LEU A 8 -2.44 -18.39 -8.36
CA LEU A 8 -1.97 -17.98 -9.69
C LEU A 8 -2.59 -16.70 -10.28
N PRO A 9 -3.89 -16.36 -10.08
CA PRO A 9 -4.44 -15.16 -10.71
C PRO A 9 -3.83 -13.86 -10.13
N THR A 10 -3.49 -13.85 -8.84
CA THR A 10 -2.94 -12.68 -8.16
C THR A 10 -1.55 -12.29 -8.67
N LEU A 11 -0.69 -13.27 -9.00
CA LEU A 11 0.66 -13.00 -9.51
C LEU A 11 0.64 -12.47 -10.96
N ALA A 12 -0.26 -12.98 -11.80
CA ALA A 12 -0.42 -12.49 -13.17
C ALA A 12 -0.93 -11.04 -13.18
N GLU A 13 -1.90 -10.70 -12.33
CA GLU A 13 -2.44 -9.34 -12.22
C GLU A 13 -1.42 -8.33 -11.67
N ILE A 14 -0.58 -8.74 -10.71
CA ILE A 14 0.54 -7.92 -10.20
C ILE A 14 1.55 -7.67 -11.33
N SER A 15 1.87 -8.67 -12.15
CA SER A 15 2.78 -8.51 -13.30
C SER A 15 2.21 -7.62 -14.41
N ALA A 16 0.88 -7.54 -14.52
CA ALA A 16 0.18 -6.65 -15.45
C ALA A 16 0.11 -5.20 -14.96
N GLY A 17 0.60 -4.90 -13.74
CA GLY A 17 0.56 -3.57 -13.16
C GLY A 17 -0.84 -3.10 -12.75
N ARG A 18 -1.81 -4.02 -12.62
CA ARG A 18 -3.14 -3.70 -12.10
C ARG A 18 -3.08 -3.75 -10.57
N LEU A 19 -3.48 -2.65 -9.93
CA LEU A 19 -3.59 -2.59 -8.48
C LEU A 19 -4.77 -3.47 -8.03
N PRO A 20 -4.64 -4.20 -6.91
CA PRO A 20 -5.73 -5.03 -6.40
C PRO A 20 -6.93 -4.15 -6.08
N GLU A 21 -8.14 -4.67 -6.29
CA GLU A 21 -9.36 -3.99 -5.87
C GLU A 21 -9.49 -4.04 -4.33
N PRO A 22 -10.15 -3.06 -3.69
CA PRO A 22 -10.39 -3.12 -2.26
C PRO A 22 -11.30 -4.30 -1.91
N PRO A 23 -11.15 -4.90 -0.72
CA PRO A 23 -12.03 -5.96 -0.28
C PRO A 23 -13.47 -5.45 -0.13
N GLU A 24 -14.42 -6.26 -0.56
CA GLU A 24 -15.86 -6.02 -0.50
C GLU A 24 -16.50 -6.91 0.57
N THR A 25 -17.69 -6.58 1.04
CA THR A 25 -18.27 -7.27 2.21
C THR A 25 -18.70 -8.72 1.97
N ASP A 26 -18.73 -9.16 0.71
CA ASP A 26 -19.20 -10.49 0.28
C ASP A 26 -18.13 -11.22 -0.56
N ASP A 27 -16.86 -10.83 -0.40
CA ASP A 27 -15.71 -11.31 -1.18
C ASP A 27 -14.99 -12.53 -0.58
N GLY A 28 -15.60 -13.18 0.42
CA GLY A 28 -15.02 -14.32 1.13
C GLY A 28 -14.03 -13.96 2.24
N ASN A 29 -13.76 -12.66 2.49
CA ASN A 29 -12.98 -12.25 3.65
C ASN A 29 -13.76 -12.46 4.97
N PRO A 30 -13.05 -12.63 6.11
CA PRO A 30 -13.67 -12.88 7.41
C PRO A 30 -14.23 -11.59 8.02
N TRP A 31 -15.32 -11.07 7.43
CA TRP A 31 -16.06 -9.94 7.97
C TRP A 31 -16.81 -10.33 9.25
N ALA A 32 -16.74 -9.49 10.27
CA ALA A 32 -17.46 -9.64 11.53
C ALA A 32 -18.42 -8.45 11.75
N VAL A 33 -19.40 -8.58 12.64
CA VAL A 33 -20.20 -7.43 13.08
C VAL A 33 -19.47 -6.75 14.24
N GLY A 34 -19.28 -5.44 14.14
CA GLY A 34 -18.60 -4.67 15.17
C GLY A 34 -18.56 -3.17 14.87
N ASP A 35 -17.67 -2.48 15.57
CA ASP A 35 -17.51 -1.03 15.45
C ASP A 35 -16.39 -0.70 14.47
N CYS A 36 -16.63 0.28 13.59
CA CYS A 36 -15.59 0.78 12.70
C CYS A 36 -14.70 1.78 13.43
N TRP A 37 -13.43 1.41 13.60
CA TRP A 37 -12.44 2.21 14.33
C TRP A 37 -11.74 3.26 13.46
N LEU A 38 -12.11 3.34 12.18
CA LEU A 38 -11.72 4.42 11.29
C LEU A 38 -12.69 5.61 11.44
N TYR A 39 -12.52 6.62 10.58
CA TYR A 39 -13.13 7.94 10.72
C TYR A 39 -14.67 7.98 10.71
N CYS A 40 -15.37 6.92 10.27
CA CYS A 40 -16.84 6.94 10.25
C CYS A 40 -17.47 6.63 11.61
N GLY A 41 -16.75 5.95 12.52
CA GLY A 41 -17.23 5.64 13.88
C GLY A 41 -18.54 4.83 13.95
N ARG A 42 -19.02 4.25 12.86
CA ARG A 42 -20.29 3.50 12.83
C ARG A 42 -20.19 2.23 13.67
N THR A 43 -21.23 1.95 14.43
CA THR A 43 -21.35 0.77 15.29
C THR A 43 -22.23 -0.30 14.64
N SER A 44 -22.06 -1.56 15.05
CA SER A 44 -22.87 -2.70 14.58
C SER A 44 -22.90 -2.89 13.05
N VAL A 45 -21.78 -2.60 12.38
CA VAL A 45 -21.63 -2.77 10.92
C VAL A 45 -20.72 -3.95 10.59
N ARG A 46 -20.77 -4.45 9.34
CA ARG A 46 -19.77 -5.41 8.86
C ARG A 46 -18.39 -4.75 8.81
N VAL A 47 -17.45 -5.29 9.57
CA VAL A 47 -16.07 -4.83 9.70
C VAL A 47 -15.08 -5.93 9.35
N LEU A 48 -13.96 -5.53 8.74
CA LEU A 48 -12.82 -6.38 8.41
C LEU A 48 -11.65 -6.02 9.33
N TRP A 49 -10.91 -7.04 9.77
CA TRP A 49 -9.64 -6.85 10.45
C TRP A 49 -8.55 -6.45 9.47
N LEU A 50 -7.94 -5.29 9.68
CA LEU A 50 -6.90 -4.73 8.80
C LEU A 50 -5.47 -4.99 9.30
N GLY A 51 -5.30 -5.29 10.57
CA GLY A 51 -3.99 -5.44 11.20
C GLY A 51 -4.02 -5.17 12.71
N SER A 52 -2.88 -5.28 13.37
CA SER A 52 -2.71 -4.83 14.76
C SER A 52 -2.38 -3.34 14.82
N VAL A 53 -2.86 -2.68 15.87
CA VAL A 53 -2.49 -1.32 16.25
C VAL A 53 -1.99 -1.32 17.69
N THR A 54 -0.91 -0.58 17.93
CA THR A 54 -0.37 -0.36 19.27
C THR A 54 -0.72 1.06 19.71
N ALA A 55 -1.48 1.18 20.79
CA ALA A 55 -1.80 2.43 21.44
C ALA A 55 -0.84 2.74 22.59
N ALA A 56 -0.96 3.95 23.14
CA ALA A 56 -0.17 4.38 24.30
C ALA A 56 -0.29 3.37 25.46
N GLY A 57 0.79 3.23 26.22
CA GLY A 57 0.86 2.26 27.32
C GLY A 57 1.02 0.80 26.89
N GLY A 58 1.33 0.54 25.61
CA GLY A 58 1.60 -0.82 25.12
C GLY A 58 0.34 -1.64 24.83
N VAL A 59 -0.84 -1.02 24.82
CA VAL A 59 -2.10 -1.70 24.48
C VAL A 59 -2.09 -2.07 23.00
N SER A 60 -2.22 -3.36 22.69
CA SER A 60 -2.31 -3.88 21.32
C SER A 60 -3.73 -4.37 21.04
N ALA A 61 -4.29 -3.96 19.91
CA ALA A 61 -5.65 -4.35 19.49
C ALA A 61 -5.72 -4.54 17.97
N GLY A 62 -6.77 -5.21 17.49
CA GLY A 62 -7.05 -5.31 16.06
C GLY A 62 -7.72 -4.04 15.54
N LEU A 63 -7.25 -3.51 14.41
CA LEU A 63 -7.88 -2.39 13.72
C LEU A 63 -9.02 -2.92 12.84
N LEU A 64 -10.27 -2.65 13.25
CA LEU A 64 -11.48 -3.09 12.55
C LEU A 64 -12.09 -1.95 11.72
N ALA A 65 -12.49 -2.23 10.47
CA ALA A 65 -13.01 -1.22 9.56
C ALA A 65 -14.14 -1.71 8.65
N CYS A 66 -15.15 -0.87 8.43
CA CYS A 66 -16.23 -1.17 7.48
C CYS A 66 -15.83 -0.97 6.02
N GLY A 67 -16.55 -1.60 5.09
CA GLY A 67 -16.24 -1.61 3.64
C GLY A 67 -15.98 -0.23 3.02
N ASP A 68 -16.82 0.76 3.30
CA ASP A 68 -16.64 2.13 2.77
C ASP A 68 -15.31 2.76 3.23
N CYS A 69 -14.96 2.55 4.49
CA CYS A 69 -13.72 3.06 5.05
C CYS A 69 -12.51 2.29 4.52
N VAL A 70 -12.61 0.97 4.34
CA VAL A 70 -11.56 0.16 3.72
C VAL A 70 -11.32 0.60 2.27
N SER A 71 -12.37 0.80 1.49
CA SER A 71 -12.28 1.31 0.11
C SER A 71 -11.61 2.68 0.04
N THR A 72 -11.93 3.57 0.97
CA THR A 72 -11.31 4.90 1.03
C THR A 72 -9.85 4.84 1.45
N LEU A 73 -9.52 4.01 2.44
CA LEU A 73 -8.15 3.78 2.89
C LEU A 73 -7.29 3.17 1.77
N HIS A 74 -7.83 2.17 1.08
CA HIS A 74 -7.18 1.52 -0.04
C HIS A 74 -6.82 2.53 -1.15
N ARG A 75 -7.77 3.37 -1.59
CA ARG A 75 -7.49 4.43 -2.58
C ARG A 75 -6.36 5.37 -2.15
N LYS A 76 -6.33 5.74 -0.86
CA LYS A 76 -5.26 6.58 -0.30
C LYS A 76 -3.90 5.87 -0.30
N ALA A 77 -3.87 4.59 0.07
CA ALA A 77 -2.66 3.78 0.07
C ALA A 77 -2.09 3.63 -1.33
N VAL A 78 -2.95 3.30 -2.31
CA VAL A 78 -2.62 3.23 -3.73
C VAL A 78 -2.02 4.55 -4.23
N ALA A 79 -2.68 5.67 -3.95
CA ALA A 79 -2.19 6.99 -4.37
C ALA A 79 -0.83 7.33 -3.75
N ALA A 80 -0.61 6.98 -2.47
CA ALA A 80 0.65 7.21 -1.78
C ALA A 80 1.79 6.35 -2.36
N MET A 81 1.53 5.08 -2.70
CA MET A 81 2.52 4.23 -3.39
C MET A 81 2.90 4.82 -4.76
N ALA A 82 1.90 5.15 -5.58
CA ALA A 82 2.14 5.74 -6.89
C ALA A 82 2.94 7.06 -6.82
N ALA A 83 2.71 7.89 -5.81
CA ALA A 83 3.48 9.11 -5.59
C ALA A 83 4.95 8.83 -5.21
N ARG A 84 5.20 7.81 -4.38
CA ARG A 84 6.55 7.38 -4.00
C ARG A 84 7.34 6.87 -5.20
N ASP A 85 6.72 6.06 -6.06
CA ASP A 85 7.37 5.52 -7.26
C ASP A 85 7.77 6.63 -8.24
N LYS A 86 6.88 7.60 -8.50
CA LYS A 86 7.20 8.79 -9.31
C LYS A 86 8.43 9.52 -8.75
N SER A 87 8.45 9.76 -7.44
CA SER A 87 9.57 10.44 -6.79
C SER A 87 10.88 9.65 -6.91
N ALA A 88 10.83 8.32 -6.90
CA ALA A 88 11.99 7.47 -7.09
C ALA A 88 12.53 7.57 -8.52
N THR A 89 11.64 7.48 -9.51
CA THR A 89 12.01 7.63 -10.92
C THR A 89 12.64 8.99 -11.20
N GLU A 90 12.07 10.08 -10.66
CA GLU A 90 12.60 11.43 -10.80
C GLU A 90 13.98 11.58 -10.17
N ARG A 91 14.20 11.02 -8.96
CA ARG A 91 15.52 11.01 -8.32
C ARG A 91 16.56 10.30 -9.17
N THR A 92 16.23 9.13 -9.73
CA THR A 92 17.15 8.39 -10.60
C THR A 92 17.42 9.14 -11.91
N HIS A 93 16.40 9.76 -12.50
CA HIS A 93 16.57 10.60 -13.69
C HIS A 93 17.50 11.78 -13.43
N ARG A 94 17.31 12.50 -12.32
CA ARG A 94 18.20 13.59 -11.90
C ARG A 94 19.64 13.10 -11.69
N ALA A 95 19.83 11.96 -11.03
CA ALA A 95 21.17 11.39 -10.81
C ALA A 95 21.87 11.05 -12.13
N ARG A 96 21.14 10.57 -13.15
CA ARG A 96 21.68 10.31 -14.49
C ARG A 96 22.04 11.60 -15.25
N HIS A 97 21.25 12.66 -15.10
CA HIS A 97 21.53 13.96 -15.75
C HIS A 97 22.54 14.83 -15.02
N ALA A 98 22.78 14.55 -13.73
CA ALA A 98 23.92 15.10 -13.02
C ALA A 98 25.19 14.51 -13.65
N ARG A 99 25.68 15.14 -14.73
CA ARG A 99 26.97 14.80 -15.33
C ARG A 99 27.99 14.69 -14.20
N PRO A 100 28.74 13.58 -14.06
CA PRO A 100 29.85 13.56 -13.13
C PRO A 100 30.76 14.70 -13.56
N ARG A 101 31.00 15.67 -12.66
CA ARG A 101 32.03 16.69 -12.88
C ARG A 101 33.30 15.90 -13.09
N SER A 102 33.76 15.80 -14.34
CA SER A 102 34.98 15.10 -14.69
C SER A 102 36.09 15.66 -13.81
N ARG A 103 36.66 14.81 -12.95
CA ARG A 103 37.80 15.12 -12.09
C ARG A 103 39.06 15.51 -12.89
N TRP A 104 39.02 15.43 -14.21
CA TRP A 104 40.12 15.71 -15.12
C TRP A 104 39.94 17.08 -15.78
N GLY A 105 40.42 18.12 -15.09
CA GLY A 105 40.29 19.50 -15.52
C GLY A 105 41.41 20.42 -15.02
N THR A 106 42.66 19.92 -14.93
CA THR A 106 43.85 20.78 -14.90
C THR A 106 45.08 20.00 -15.38
N ARG A 107 45.19 19.80 -16.69
CA ARG A 107 46.49 19.78 -17.35
C ARG A 107 46.64 21.14 -18.03
N ALA A 108 47.20 22.11 -17.31
CA ALA A 108 47.60 23.39 -17.86
C ALA A 108 48.99 23.75 -17.32
N GLN A 109 50.00 23.34 -18.08
CA GLN A 109 51.18 24.11 -18.44
C GLN A 109 51.96 24.81 -17.32
N ARG A 110 53.07 24.21 -16.89
CA ARG A 110 54.39 24.85 -16.90
C ARG A 110 55.49 23.80 -16.74
#